data_AF-A0A7C1IAQ3-F1
#
_entry.id   AF-A0A7C1IAQ3-F1
#
_cell.length_a   1.000
_cell.length_b   1.000
_cell.length_c   1.000
_cell.angle_alpha   90.00
_cell.angle_beta   90.00
_cell.angle_gamma   90.00
#
_symmetry.space_group_name_H-M   'P 1'
#
loop_
_entity.id
_entity.type
_entity.pdbx_description
1 polymer ?
#
loop_
_entity_poly.entity_id
_entity_poly.type
_entity_poly.pdbx_seq_one_letter_code
_entity_poly.pdbx_strand_id
1 'polypeptide(L)'
;MSSPAWRCTATGGPSMPWSLLAVAVILGGLAYALYKKMLLSQMIIIINFAVFFLMLAAAQSFSMSASPLFPDLAFRPRYLTEGEQIYTLFTSLFVHADIWHILMNMFIFLLIGVPFEQRVGTPRFAAIYFLAGVGGTLTFSLFNWNSGVMLVGASGAIFGVFGAFAALYPRDQVVMPIPFPIMLFIRMPVLVAALLFAGLETLYTVGQVSDGVAHLAHIGGLVSGVALAAALRKIAPRTISASAPSEGLASLARTDAQRQFLERVREADIPEVREAWMTRFLEEVECPRCGGPLISSRGIRCQRCGARFS
;
A
#
# COMPACT_ATOMS: atom_id res chain seq x y z
N MET A 1 -9.91 -46.40 13.92
CA MET A 1 -8.50 -46.13 14.26
C MET A 1 -7.91 -45.28 13.14
N SER A 2 -7.73 -44.01 13.44
CA SER A 2 -7.18 -42.97 12.58
C SER A 2 -5.65 -43.09 12.54
N SER A 3 -5.09 -43.41 11.39
CA SER A 3 -3.66 -43.25 11.09
C SER A 3 -3.53 -42.01 10.20
N PRO A 4 -2.82 -40.96 10.59
CA PRO A 4 -2.74 -39.77 9.76
C PRO A 4 -1.62 -39.91 8.73
N ALA A 5 -1.90 -39.44 7.53
CA ALA A 5 -1.15 -39.77 6.33
C ALA A 5 -0.10 -38.69 6.01
N TRP A 6 0.96 -38.62 6.80
CA TRP A 6 2.25 -38.07 6.34
C TRP A 6 2.93 -39.11 5.45
N ARG A 7 2.34 -39.37 4.28
CA ARG A 7 3.01 -40.15 3.25
C ARG A 7 4.01 -39.25 2.55
N CYS A 8 5.27 -39.39 2.96
CA CYS A 8 6.44 -39.08 2.15
C CYS A 8 6.29 -39.76 0.78
N THR A 9 6.08 -38.98 -0.28
CA THR A 9 6.35 -39.43 -1.65
C THR A 9 7.83 -39.22 -1.95
N ALA A 10 8.49 -40.33 -2.26
CA ALA A 10 9.92 -40.43 -2.46
C ALA A 10 10.36 -39.83 -3.81
N THR A 11 11.03 -38.67 -3.76
CA THR A 11 12.22 -38.34 -4.56
C THR A 11 13.01 -37.23 -3.85
N GLY A 12 14.04 -37.60 -3.08
CA GLY A 12 15.19 -36.74 -2.76
C GLY A 12 15.16 -35.85 -1.50
N GLY A 13 15.64 -36.38 -0.36
CA GLY A 13 16.24 -35.62 0.75
C GLY A 13 15.32 -34.67 1.55
N PRO A 14 15.76 -34.14 2.71
CA PRO A 14 14.96 -33.20 3.47
C PRO A 14 14.92 -31.87 2.71
N SER A 15 13.82 -31.59 2.01
CA SER A 15 13.53 -30.30 1.35
C SER A 15 13.37 -29.11 2.32
N MET A 16 13.70 -29.31 3.59
CA MET A 16 13.41 -28.40 4.71
C MET A 16 14.34 -27.18 4.93
N PRO A 17 15.54 -26.97 4.31
CA PRO A 17 16.34 -25.79 4.64
C PRO A 17 15.87 -24.50 3.93
N TRP A 18 15.47 -24.57 2.66
CA TRP A 18 15.29 -23.35 1.86
C TRP A 18 14.00 -22.60 2.14
N SER A 19 12.88 -23.31 2.29
CA SER A 19 11.57 -22.69 2.56
C SER A 19 11.52 -22.07 3.96
N LEU A 20 12.14 -22.72 4.96
CA LEU A 20 12.31 -22.14 6.30
C LEU A 20 13.21 -20.91 6.29
N LEU A 21 14.31 -20.94 5.53
CA LEU A 21 15.18 -19.78 5.36
C LEU A 21 14.43 -18.60 4.70
N ALA A 22 13.64 -18.86 3.66
CA ALA A 22 12.84 -17.83 3.01
C ALA A 22 11.81 -17.21 3.96
N VAL A 23 11.09 -18.04 4.74
CA VAL A 23 10.16 -17.55 5.77
C VAL A 23 10.89 -16.74 6.84
N ALA A 24 12.08 -17.17 7.27
CA ALA A 24 12.91 -16.41 8.22
C ALA A 24 13.34 -15.05 7.65
N VAL A 25 13.71 -14.98 6.37
CA VAL A 25 14.03 -13.72 5.67
C VAL A 25 12.81 -12.81 5.63
N ILE A 26 11.62 -13.34 5.31
CA ILE A 26 10.38 -12.56 5.27
C ILE A 26 10.05 -12.00 6.66
N LEU A 27 9.91 -12.87 7.67
CA LEU A 27 9.52 -12.45 9.01
C LEU A 27 10.59 -11.56 9.67
N GLY A 28 11.87 -11.91 9.52
CA GLY A 28 12.99 -11.15 10.04
C GLY A 28 13.11 -9.77 9.40
N GLY A 29 12.94 -9.66 8.08
CA GLY A 29 12.94 -8.38 7.37
C GLY A 29 11.79 -7.48 7.82
N LEU A 30 10.56 -8.02 7.90
CA LEU A 30 9.38 -7.27 8.36
C LEU A 30 9.56 -6.80 9.81
N ALA A 31 10.03 -7.67 10.71
CA ALA A 31 10.31 -7.32 12.10
C ALA A 31 11.41 -6.25 12.21
N TYR A 32 12.46 -6.36 11.40
CA TYR A 32 13.54 -5.38 11.35
C TYR A 32 13.05 -3.99 10.90
N ALA A 33 12.20 -3.93 9.87
CA ALA A 33 11.60 -2.68 9.43
C ALA A 33 10.78 -2.02 10.54
N LEU A 34 9.97 -2.79 11.28
CA LEU A 34 9.21 -2.27 12.41
C LEU A 34 10.12 -1.79 13.55
N TYR A 35 11.15 -2.55 13.89
CA TYR A 35 12.11 -2.20 14.94
C TYR A 35 12.89 -0.93 14.62
N LYS A 36 13.37 -0.79 13.38
CA LYS A 36 14.11 0.38 12.90
C LYS A 36 13.23 1.52 12.41
N LYS A 37 11.90 1.36 12.43
CA LYS A 37 10.92 2.33 11.91
C LYS A 37 11.21 2.73 10.45
N MET A 38 11.64 1.77 9.64
CA MET A 38 11.87 1.97 8.21
C MET A 38 10.54 1.95 7.46
N LEU A 39 10.53 2.53 6.26
CA LEU A 39 9.40 2.37 5.34
C LEU A 39 9.26 0.89 4.97
N LEU A 40 8.12 0.32 5.32
CA LEU A 40 7.80 -1.08 5.11
C LEU A 40 7.74 -1.42 3.62
N SER A 41 7.27 -0.49 2.78
CA SER A 41 7.30 -0.60 1.32
C SER A 41 8.71 -0.91 0.78
N GLN A 42 9.71 -0.14 1.21
CA GLN A 42 11.10 -0.36 0.83
C GLN A 42 11.63 -1.71 1.34
N MET A 43 11.28 -2.08 2.57
CA MET A 43 11.70 -3.38 3.12
C MET A 43 11.04 -4.55 2.37
N ILE A 44 9.76 -4.47 2.03
CA ILE A 44 9.07 -5.48 1.24
C ILE A 44 9.77 -5.66 -0.12
N ILE A 45 10.25 -4.58 -0.75
CA ILE A 45 11.04 -4.68 -1.97
C ILE A 45 12.33 -5.48 -1.74
N ILE A 46 13.08 -5.15 -0.69
CA ILE A 46 14.33 -5.85 -0.34
C ILE A 46 14.07 -7.33 -0.05
N ILE A 47 13.02 -7.65 0.72
CA ILE A 47 12.62 -9.02 1.05
C ILE A 47 12.27 -9.78 -0.22
N ASN A 48 11.50 -9.20 -1.13
CA ASN A 48 11.11 -9.85 -2.38
C ASN A 48 12.33 -10.21 -3.24
N PHE A 49 13.27 -9.28 -3.40
CA PHE A 49 14.53 -9.58 -4.10
C PHE A 49 15.34 -10.66 -3.37
N ALA A 50 15.44 -10.60 -2.05
CA ALA A 50 16.15 -11.62 -1.26
C ALA A 50 15.53 -13.02 -1.43
N VAL A 51 14.20 -13.14 -1.35
CA VAL A 51 13.48 -14.40 -1.58
C VAL A 51 13.67 -14.87 -3.01
N PHE A 52 13.62 -13.98 -4.01
CA PHE A 52 13.86 -14.34 -5.40
C PHE A 52 15.29 -14.85 -5.66
N PHE A 53 16.31 -14.24 -5.04
CA PHE A 53 17.68 -14.75 -5.11
C PHE A 53 17.83 -16.10 -4.40
N LEU A 54 17.14 -16.32 -3.28
CA LEU A 54 17.07 -17.64 -2.64
C LEU A 54 16.41 -18.67 -3.57
N MET A 55 15.35 -18.28 -4.29
CA MET A 55 14.71 -19.16 -5.27
C MET A 55 15.67 -19.55 -6.40
N LEU A 56 16.43 -18.59 -6.94
CA LEU A 56 17.48 -18.83 -7.94
C LEU A 56 18.57 -19.78 -7.42
N ALA A 57 19.07 -19.52 -6.21
CA ALA A 57 20.08 -20.36 -5.59
C ALA A 57 19.58 -21.81 -5.37
N ALA A 58 18.35 -21.95 -4.89
CA ALA A 58 17.74 -23.26 -4.67
C ALA A 58 17.40 -24.00 -5.98
N ALA A 59 17.02 -23.27 -7.04
CA ALA A 59 16.68 -23.83 -8.35
C ALA A 59 17.91 -24.28 -9.15
N GLN A 60 19.10 -23.74 -8.84
CA GLN A 60 20.35 -23.94 -9.62
C GLN A 60 20.16 -23.69 -11.13
N SER A 61 19.17 -22.88 -11.50
CA SER A 61 18.79 -22.57 -12.86
C SER A 61 17.99 -21.27 -12.89
N PHE A 62 17.79 -20.69 -14.08
CA PHE A 62 16.93 -19.53 -14.27
C PHE A 62 15.42 -19.88 -14.28
N SER A 63 15.07 -21.16 -14.18
CA SER A 63 13.68 -21.62 -14.14
C SER A 63 13.16 -21.61 -12.71
N MET A 64 12.32 -20.63 -12.35
CA MET A 64 11.79 -20.51 -10.98
C MET A 64 10.88 -21.66 -10.61
N SER A 65 10.23 -22.31 -11.58
CA SER A 65 9.43 -23.52 -11.34
C SER A 65 10.28 -24.72 -10.92
N ALA A 66 11.60 -24.72 -11.15
CA ALA A 66 12.52 -25.73 -10.65
C ALA A 66 12.91 -25.50 -9.18
N SER A 67 12.60 -24.33 -8.61
CA SER A 67 12.88 -24.02 -7.22
C SER A 67 11.93 -24.78 -6.28
N PRO A 68 12.42 -25.47 -5.24
CA PRO A 68 11.55 -26.12 -4.25
C PRO A 68 10.70 -25.10 -3.46
N LEU A 69 11.15 -23.84 -3.35
CA LEU A 69 10.37 -22.77 -2.71
C LEU A 69 9.09 -22.45 -3.47
N PHE A 70 9.06 -22.67 -4.78
CA PHE A 70 7.93 -22.30 -5.61
C PHE A 70 6.65 -23.04 -5.19
N PRO A 71 6.58 -24.39 -5.19
CA PRO A 71 5.41 -25.10 -4.71
C PRO A 71 5.16 -24.98 -3.19
N ASP A 72 6.19 -24.74 -2.38
CA ASP A 72 6.09 -24.66 -0.92
C ASP A 72 5.46 -23.36 -0.42
N LEU A 73 5.71 -22.26 -1.13
CA LEU A 73 5.31 -20.91 -0.73
C LEU A 73 4.23 -20.30 -1.64
N ALA A 74 4.00 -20.86 -2.84
CA ALA A 74 2.91 -20.46 -3.72
C ALA A 74 1.56 -20.93 -3.17
N PHE A 75 0.53 -20.11 -3.42
CA PHE A 75 -0.82 -20.44 -3.00
C PHE A 75 -1.55 -21.24 -4.08
N ARG A 76 -2.41 -22.18 -3.69
CA ARG A 76 -3.34 -22.88 -4.60
C ARG A 76 -4.76 -22.77 -4.07
N PRO A 77 -5.77 -22.44 -4.91
CA PRO A 77 -7.16 -22.35 -4.45
C PRO A 77 -7.68 -23.60 -3.70
N ARG A 78 -7.26 -24.81 -4.10
CA ARG A 78 -7.61 -26.07 -3.40
C ARG A 78 -7.19 -26.13 -1.93
N TYR A 79 -6.22 -25.33 -1.51
CA TYR A 79 -5.80 -25.26 -0.11
C TYR A 79 -6.92 -24.74 0.81
N LEU A 80 -7.84 -23.91 0.28
CA LEU A 80 -9.01 -23.45 1.05
C LEU A 80 -10.00 -24.57 1.32
N THR A 81 -10.18 -25.51 0.40
CA THR A 81 -11.06 -26.67 0.56
C THR A 81 -10.44 -27.74 1.44
N GLU A 82 -9.13 -27.95 1.31
CA GLU A 82 -8.39 -28.95 2.07
C GLU A 82 -8.09 -28.48 3.50
N GLY A 83 -8.06 -27.16 3.75
CA GLY A 83 -7.69 -26.58 5.04
C GLY A 83 -6.19 -26.68 5.34
N GLU A 84 -5.37 -26.91 4.31
CA GLU A 84 -3.93 -27.10 4.41
C GLU A 84 -3.18 -25.88 3.85
N GLN A 85 -1.92 -25.70 4.23
CA GLN A 85 -1.01 -24.70 3.64
C GLN A 85 -1.56 -23.25 3.59
N ILE A 86 -2.46 -22.88 4.50
CA ILE A 86 -3.12 -21.56 4.54
C ILE A 86 -2.12 -20.41 4.72
N TYR A 87 -0.93 -20.68 5.29
CA TYR A 87 0.18 -19.71 5.35
C TYR A 87 0.58 -19.18 3.97
N THR A 88 0.31 -19.93 2.88
CA THR A 88 0.60 -19.51 1.51
C THR A 88 -0.25 -18.33 1.04
N LEU A 89 -1.38 -18.02 1.69
CA LEU A 89 -2.09 -16.75 1.50
C LEU A 89 -1.19 -15.53 1.73
N PHE A 90 -0.22 -15.67 2.64
CA PHE A 90 0.74 -14.62 2.97
C PHE A 90 2.05 -14.79 2.20
N THR A 91 2.64 -16.00 2.17
CA THR A 91 3.97 -16.20 1.57
C THR A 91 3.96 -16.07 0.05
N SER A 92 2.82 -16.33 -0.62
CA SER A 92 2.69 -16.16 -2.07
C SER A 92 2.96 -14.72 -2.53
N LEU A 93 2.75 -13.73 -1.66
CA LEU A 93 3.06 -12.32 -1.91
C LEU A 93 4.57 -12.05 -2.09
N PHE A 94 5.43 -13.01 -1.73
CA PHE A 94 6.88 -12.89 -1.76
C PHE A 94 7.56 -13.78 -2.82
N VAL A 95 6.79 -14.61 -3.51
CA VAL A 95 7.28 -15.54 -4.54
C VAL A 95 6.98 -14.95 -5.91
N HIS A 96 7.89 -15.07 -6.87
CA HIS A 96 7.71 -14.55 -8.23
C HIS A 96 8.07 -15.60 -9.29
N ALA A 97 7.34 -15.61 -10.39
CA ALA A 97 7.45 -16.63 -11.44
C ALA A 97 8.69 -16.47 -12.33
N ASP A 98 9.16 -15.23 -12.50
CA ASP A 98 10.28 -14.91 -13.40
C ASP A 98 10.83 -13.52 -13.08
N ILE A 99 11.92 -13.17 -13.77
CA ILE A 99 12.64 -11.91 -13.59
C ILE A 99 11.77 -10.70 -13.95
N TRP A 100 10.99 -10.78 -15.03
CA TRP A 100 10.16 -9.65 -15.45
C TRP A 100 9.01 -9.42 -14.48
N HIS A 101 8.41 -10.50 -13.96
CA HIS A 101 7.36 -10.44 -12.96
C HIS A 101 7.83 -9.73 -11.68
N ILE A 102 9.00 -10.08 -11.12
CA ILE A 102 9.52 -9.38 -9.94
C ILE A 102 9.91 -7.93 -10.25
N LEU A 103 10.57 -7.67 -11.37
CA LEU A 103 11.01 -6.32 -11.71
C LEU A 103 9.82 -5.37 -11.86
N MET A 104 8.78 -5.77 -12.57
CA MET A 104 7.60 -4.92 -12.76
C MET A 104 6.80 -4.73 -11.47
N ASN A 105 6.63 -5.78 -10.65
CA ASN A 105 5.98 -5.64 -9.35
C ASN A 105 6.73 -4.67 -8.44
N MET A 106 8.04 -4.86 -8.26
CA MET A 106 8.83 -4.02 -7.36
C MET A 106 8.96 -2.59 -7.89
N PHE A 107 9.02 -2.41 -9.22
CA PHE A 107 9.06 -1.10 -9.84
C PHE A 107 7.77 -0.31 -9.63
N ILE A 108 6.61 -0.90 -9.95
CA ILE A 108 5.30 -0.26 -9.72
C ILE A 108 5.08 -0.02 -8.23
N PHE A 109 5.45 -0.98 -7.38
CA PHE A 109 5.32 -0.87 -5.95
C PHE A 109 6.21 0.22 -5.35
N LEU A 110 7.40 0.46 -5.90
CA LEU A 110 8.23 1.60 -5.48
C LEU A 110 7.53 2.94 -5.78
N LEU A 111 6.93 3.07 -6.98
CA LEU A 111 6.28 4.31 -7.43
C LEU A 111 4.99 4.62 -6.69
N ILE A 112 4.25 3.60 -6.25
CA ILE A 112 2.94 3.75 -5.61
C ILE A 112 2.98 3.50 -4.10
N GLY A 113 3.72 2.47 -3.67
CA GLY A 113 3.78 2.03 -2.28
C GLY A 113 4.50 3.01 -1.35
N VAL A 114 5.65 3.56 -1.76
CA VAL A 114 6.41 4.51 -0.93
C VAL A 114 5.61 5.80 -0.67
N PRO A 115 5.09 6.50 -1.70
CA PRO A 115 4.30 7.71 -1.46
C PRO A 115 3.04 7.44 -0.64
N PHE A 116 2.38 6.30 -0.89
CA PHE A 116 1.19 5.94 -0.12
C PHE A 116 1.51 5.70 1.36
N GLU A 117 2.56 4.93 1.66
CA GLU A 117 2.99 4.68 3.03
C GLU A 117 3.30 5.98 3.78
N GLN A 118 3.98 6.92 3.12
CA GLN A 118 4.28 8.24 3.69
C GLN A 118 3.01 9.03 4.02
N ARG A 119 1.93 8.86 3.24
CA ARG A 119 0.65 9.52 3.47
C ARG A 119 -0.17 8.91 4.61
N VAL A 120 -0.25 7.58 4.68
CA VAL A 120 -1.13 6.89 5.65
C VAL A 120 -0.44 6.46 6.95
N GLY A 121 0.90 6.42 6.93
CA GLY A 121 1.75 5.86 7.95
C GLY A 121 1.84 4.33 7.89
N THR A 122 3.00 3.80 8.30
CA THR A 122 3.36 2.37 8.22
C THR A 122 2.32 1.39 8.77
N PRO A 123 1.64 1.61 9.93
CA PRO A 123 0.67 0.63 10.43
C PRO A 123 -0.56 0.45 9.52
N ARG A 124 -1.08 1.56 8.98
CA ARG A 124 -2.24 1.52 8.07
C ARG A 124 -1.83 0.94 6.73
N PHE A 125 -0.66 1.33 6.23
CA PHE A 125 -0.07 0.76 5.04
C PHE A 125 0.07 -0.76 5.13
N ALA A 126 0.64 -1.27 6.23
CA ALA A 126 0.82 -2.70 6.46
C ALA A 126 -0.52 -3.45 6.43
N ALA A 127 -1.53 -2.95 7.13
CA ALA A 127 -2.86 -3.53 7.14
C ALA A 127 -3.47 -3.57 5.73
N ILE A 128 -3.37 -2.48 4.97
CA ILE A 128 -3.88 -2.42 3.60
C ILE A 128 -3.15 -3.41 2.70
N TYR A 129 -1.81 -3.40 2.69
CA TYR A 129 -1.01 -4.25 1.81
C TYR A 129 -1.34 -5.73 2.03
N PHE A 130 -1.27 -6.21 3.27
CA PHE A 130 -1.47 -7.63 3.54
C PHE A 130 -2.93 -8.07 3.42
N LEU A 131 -3.89 -7.31 3.96
CA LEU A 131 -5.30 -7.70 3.90
C LEU A 131 -5.85 -7.59 2.48
N ALA A 132 -5.43 -6.59 1.70
CA ALA A 132 -5.85 -6.51 0.30
C ALA A 132 -5.17 -7.58 -0.57
N GLY A 133 -3.91 -7.95 -0.28
CA GLY A 133 -3.26 -9.11 -0.90
C GLY A 133 -4.04 -10.40 -0.67
N VAL A 134 -4.43 -10.67 0.58
CA VAL A 134 -5.31 -11.81 0.92
C VAL A 134 -6.66 -11.68 0.21
N GLY A 135 -7.27 -10.49 0.20
CA GLY A 135 -8.53 -10.25 -0.52
C GLY A 135 -8.45 -10.52 -2.02
N GLY A 136 -7.33 -10.17 -2.67
CA GLY A 136 -7.04 -10.51 -4.06
C GLY A 136 -6.93 -12.02 -4.27
N THR A 137 -6.15 -12.72 -3.43
CA THR A 137 -6.01 -14.18 -3.48
C THR A 137 -7.33 -14.90 -3.27
N LEU A 138 -8.15 -14.47 -2.31
CA LEU A 138 -9.49 -15.02 -2.07
C LEU A 138 -10.41 -14.76 -3.26
N THR A 139 -10.37 -13.56 -3.85
CA THR A 139 -11.16 -13.25 -5.05
C THR A 139 -10.78 -14.17 -6.21
N PHE A 140 -9.49 -14.33 -6.50
CA PHE A 140 -9.03 -15.28 -7.50
C PHE A 140 -9.52 -16.72 -7.22
N SER A 141 -9.51 -17.12 -5.95
CA SER A 141 -9.92 -18.47 -5.53
C SER A 141 -11.41 -18.73 -5.69
N LEU A 142 -12.27 -17.73 -5.51
CA LEU A 142 -13.71 -17.84 -5.72
C LEU A 142 -14.06 -18.27 -7.14
N PHE A 143 -13.29 -17.80 -8.13
CA PHE A 143 -13.50 -18.13 -9.54
C PHE A 143 -12.65 -19.30 -10.04
N ASN A 144 -11.68 -19.76 -9.24
CA ASN A 144 -10.82 -20.90 -9.53
C ASN A 144 -10.93 -21.96 -8.44
N TRP A 145 -12.16 -22.19 -7.96
CA TRP A 145 -12.40 -23.02 -6.80
C TRP A 145 -11.84 -24.44 -6.98
N ASN A 146 -11.20 -24.96 -5.94
CA ASN A 146 -10.56 -26.29 -5.95
C ASN A 146 -9.48 -26.48 -7.05
N SER A 147 -8.97 -25.41 -7.64
CA SER A 147 -7.90 -25.46 -8.64
C SER A 147 -6.53 -25.72 -8.01
N GLY A 148 -5.69 -26.47 -8.74
CA GLY A 148 -4.27 -26.68 -8.41
C GLY A 148 -3.34 -25.61 -9.00
N VAL A 149 -3.88 -24.62 -9.73
CA VAL A 149 -3.09 -23.52 -10.30
C VAL A 149 -2.43 -22.74 -9.18
N MET A 150 -1.12 -22.51 -9.34
CA MET A 150 -0.32 -21.78 -8.38
C MET A 150 -0.45 -20.28 -8.62
N LEU A 151 -0.79 -19.55 -7.56
CA LEU A 151 -0.83 -18.10 -7.51
C LEU A 151 0.40 -17.61 -6.74
N VAL A 152 1.14 -16.69 -7.37
CA VAL A 152 2.35 -16.07 -6.83
C VAL A 152 2.38 -14.60 -7.22
N GLY A 153 3.08 -13.79 -6.43
CA GLY A 153 3.38 -12.39 -6.73
C GLY A 153 2.72 -11.42 -5.77
N ALA A 154 3.39 -10.27 -5.60
CA ALA A 154 2.90 -9.17 -4.77
C ALA A 154 1.75 -8.36 -5.41
N SER A 155 1.45 -8.58 -6.69
CA SER A 155 0.61 -7.70 -7.50
C SER A 155 -0.79 -7.49 -6.95
N GLY A 156 -1.47 -8.51 -6.40
CA GLY A 156 -2.77 -8.34 -5.75
C GLY A 156 -2.72 -7.35 -4.58
N ALA A 157 -1.67 -7.40 -3.76
CA ALA A 157 -1.44 -6.44 -2.68
C ALA A 157 -1.10 -5.04 -3.21
N ILE A 158 -0.31 -4.94 -4.29
CA ILE A 158 0.03 -3.67 -4.95
C ILE A 158 -1.23 -2.99 -5.50
N PHE A 159 -2.11 -3.74 -6.18
CA PHE A 159 -3.40 -3.24 -6.64
C PHE A 159 -4.30 -2.81 -5.47
N GLY A 160 -4.24 -3.51 -4.34
CA GLY A 160 -4.90 -3.09 -3.11
C GLY A 160 -4.39 -1.77 -2.54
N VAL A 161 -3.08 -1.61 -2.48
CA VAL A 161 -2.45 -0.32 -2.14
C VAL A 161 -2.90 0.76 -3.11
N PHE A 162 -2.95 0.46 -4.40
CA PHE A 162 -3.35 1.41 -5.42
C PHE A 162 -4.82 1.85 -5.30
N GLY A 163 -5.73 0.90 -5.07
CA GLY A 163 -7.15 1.17 -4.80
C GLY A 163 -7.36 2.00 -3.53
N ALA A 164 -6.63 1.68 -2.46
CA ALA A 164 -6.68 2.46 -1.23
C ALA A 164 -6.13 3.88 -1.42
N PHE A 165 -5.04 4.04 -2.18
CA PHE A 165 -4.45 5.33 -2.50
C PHE A 165 -5.45 6.19 -3.30
N ALA A 166 -6.08 5.62 -4.34
CA ALA A 166 -7.12 6.30 -5.12
C ALA A 166 -8.31 6.73 -4.26
N ALA A 167 -8.72 5.91 -3.29
CA ALA A 167 -9.87 6.20 -2.42
C ALA A 167 -9.59 7.28 -1.36
N LEU A 168 -8.36 7.33 -0.83
CA LEU A 168 -7.97 8.29 0.22
C LEU A 168 -7.45 9.61 -0.34
N TYR A 169 -6.66 9.56 -1.42
CA TYR A 169 -5.96 10.70 -2.01
C TYR A 169 -6.16 10.75 -3.53
N PRO A 170 -7.40 10.86 -4.03
CA PRO A 170 -7.72 10.71 -5.46
C PRO A 170 -7.02 11.71 -6.38
N ARG A 171 -6.63 12.88 -5.85
CA ARG A 171 -6.01 13.98 -6.60
C ARG A 171 -4.49 14.00 -6.51
N ASP A 172 -3.88 13.18 -5.66
CA ASP A 172 -2.42 13.08 -5.59
C ASP A 172 -1.87 12.62 -6.94
N GLN A 173 -0.70 13.12 -7.31
CA GLN A 173 -0.06 12.75 -8.56
C GLN A 173 0.96 11.64 -8.33
N VAL A 174 0.88 10.60 -9.16
CA VAL A 174 1.85 9.51 -9.20
C VAL A 174 2.43 9.40 -10.59
N VAL A 175 3.67 8.92 -10.66
CA VAL A 175 4.33 8.62 -11.93
C VAL A 175 3.87 7.24 -12.37
N MET A 176 3.21 7.15 -13.52
CA MET A 176 2.75 5.90 -14.09
C MET A 176 3.63 5.52 -15.29
N PRO A 177 4.22 4.31 -15.29
CA PRO A 177 4.85 3.76 -16.48
C PRO A 177 3.78 3.26 -17.45
N ILE A 178 3.70 3.86 -18.64
CA ILE A 178 2.80 3.43 -19.71
C ILE A 178 3.65 2.85 -20.85
N PRO A 179 3.51 1.54 -21.16
CA PRO A 179 4.29 0.91 -22.21
C PRO A 179 3.66 1.14 -23.60
N PHE A 180 4.11 2.16 -24.37
CA PHE A 180 3.77 2.29 -25.81
C PHE A 180 4.57 3.40 -26.55
N PRO A 181 5.23 3.16 -27.71
CA PRO A 181 6.17 2.08 -28.08
C PRO A 181 7.53 2.16 -27.36
N ILE A 182 7.75 3.26 -26.63
CA ILE A 182 8.80 3.42 -25.62
C ILE A 182 8.12 3.52 -24.25
N MET A 183 8.84 3.23 -23.16
CA MET A 183 8.29 3.39 -21.82
C MET A 183 8.11 4.89 -21.50
N LEU A 184 6.87 5.35 -21.35
CA LEU A 184 6.56 6.72 -20.99
C LEU A 184 6.28 6.83 -19.49
N PHE A 185 6.82 7.86 -18.86
CA PHE A 185 6.60 8.17 -17.44
C PHE A 185 5.72 9.40 -17.32
N ILE A 186 4.41 9.17 -17.12
CA ILE A 186 3.42 10.25 -17.09
C ILE A 186 2.98 10.47 -15.65
N ARG A 187 2.95 11.74 -15.24
CA ARG A 187 2.33 12.13 -13.96
C ARG A 187 0.84 12.29 -14.16
N MET A 188 0.05 11.61 -13.36
CA MET A 188 -1.40 11.74 -13.40
C MET A 188 -2.02 11.51 -12.02
N PRO A 189 -3.26 11.98 -11.79
CA PRO A 189 -3.96 11.72 -10.53
C PRO A 189 -4.09 10.22 -10.27
N VAL A 190 -3.86 9.79 -9.03
CA VAL A 190 -3.95 8.37 -8.62
C VAL A 190 -5.30 7.78 -9.00
N LEU A 191 -6.40 8.53 -8.85
CA LEU A 191 -7.73 8.06 -9.24
C LEU A 191 -7.82 7.73 -10.73
N VAL A 192 -7.28 8.60 -11.59
CA VAL A 192 -7.32 8.38 -13.05
C VAL A 192 -6.50 7.14 -13.40
N ALA A 193 -5.30 7.02 -12.84
CA ALA A 193 -4.46 5.86 -13.04
C ALA A 193 -5.15 4.56 -12.58
N ALA A 194 -5.75 4.56 -11.38
CA ALA A 194 -6.44 3.40 -10.84
C ALA A 194 -7.65 2.99 -11.70
N LEU A 195 -8.42 3.94 -12.23
CA LEU A 195 -9.53 3.66 -13.13
C LEU A 195 -9.07 3.07 -14.46
N LEU A 196 -7.97 3.57 -15.03
CA LEU A 196 -7.39 3.03 -16.27
C LEU A 196 -6.93 1.58 -16.09
N PHE A 197 -6.17 1.30 -15.03
CA PHE A 197 -5.73 -0.06 -14.73
C PHE A 197 -6.91 -0.97 -14.37
N ALA A 198 -7.87 -0.52 -13.57
CA ALA A 198 -9.07 -1.30 -13.27
C ALA A 198 -9.86 -1.64 -14.55
N GLY A 199 -9.98 -0.70 -15.48
CA GLY A 199 -10.60 -0.91 -16.79
C GLY A 199 -9.85 -1.94 -17.63
N LEU A 200 -8.52 -1.86 -17.69
CA LEU A 200 -7.67 -2.81 -18.40
C LEU A 200 -7.76 -4.23 -17.82
N GLU A 201 -7.63 -4.37 -16.51
CA GLU A 201 -7.74 -5.66 -15.80
C GLU A 201 -9.13 -6.29 -16.00
N THR A 202 -10.18 -5.46 -15.99
CA THR A 202 -11.55 -5.91 -16.28
C THR A 202 -11.67 -6.38 -17.73
N LEU A 203 -11.12 -5.63 -18.68
CA LEU A 203 -11.13 -6.02 -20.10
C LEU A 203 -10.40 -7.35 -20.32
N TYR A 204 -9.25 -7.55 -19.69
CA TYR A 204 -8.49 -8.80 -19.79
C TYR A 204 -9.21 -9.97 -19.13
N THR A 205 -9.85 -9.72 -17.98
CA THR A 205 -10.67 -10.73 -17.28
C THR A 205 -11.89 -11.11 -18.13
N VAL A 206 -12.66 -10.15 -18.63
CA VAL A 206 -13.87 -10.41 -19.44
C VAL A 206 -13.50 -11.01 -20.80
N GLY A 207 -12.40 -10.55 -21.40
CA GLY A 207 -11.85 -11.08 -22.65
C GLY A 207 -11.17 -12.44 -22.51
N GLN A 208 -11.09 -13.01 -21.29
CA GLN A 208 -10.46 -14.31 -21.01
C GLN A 208 -9.02 -14.41 -21.56
N VAL A 209 -8.26 -13.31 -21.42
CA VAL A 209 -6.86 -13.27 -21.86
C VAL A 209 -6.05 -14.27 -21.05
N SER A 210 -5.25 -15.09 -21.74
CA SER A 210 -4.40 -16.11 -21.14
C SER A 210 -2.93 -15.76 -21.35
N ASP A 211 -2.40 -14.89 -20.50
CA ASP A 211 -1.02 -14.40 -20.51
C ASP A 211 -0.21 -14.83 -19.27
N GLY A 212 -0.81 -15.65 -18.40
CA GLY A 212 -0.21 -16.09 -17.14
C GLY A 212 -0.40 -15.11 -15.98
N VAL A 213 -1.13 -14.01 -16.17
CA VAL A 213 -1.41 -13.02 -15.13
C VAL A 213 -2.76 -13.29 -14.47
N ALA A 214 -2.78 -13.22 -13.13
CA ALA A 214 -3.99 -13.42 -12.34
C ALA A 214 -4.84 -12.14 -12.23
N HIS A 215 -5.44 -11.69 -13.33
CA HIS A 215 -6.22 -10.43 -13.38
C HIS A 215 -7.34 -10.33 -12.31
N LEU A 216 -7.99 -11.45 -11.98
CA LEU A 216 -8.97 -11.50 -10.90
C LEU A 216 -8.37 -11.19 -9.52
N ALA A 217 -7.11 -11.55 -9.29
CA ALA A 217 -6.41 -11.18 -8.06
C ALA A 217 -6.13 -9.67 -8.00
N HIS A 218 -5.83 -9.04 -9.14
CA HIS A 218 -5.64 -7.59 -9.24
C HIS A 218 -6.94 -6.84 -8.95
N ILE A 219 -8.05 -7.23 -9.58
CA ILE A 219 -9.38 -6.63 -9.34
C ILE A 219 -9.78 -6.82 -7.88
N GLY A 220 -9.67 -8.05 -7.36
CA GLY A 220 -9.99 -8.36 -5.96
C GLY A 220 -9.14 -7.57 -4.97
N GLY A 221 -7.85 -7.44 -5.25
CA GLY A 221 -6.93 -6.61 -4.48
C GLY A 221 -7.37 -5.15 -4.46
N LEU A 222 -7.59 -4.55 -5.63
CA LEU A 222 -8.02 -3.16 -5.77
C LEU A 222 -9.32 -2.88 -5.01
N VAL A 223 -10.34 -3.71 -5.19
CA VAL A 223 -11.63 -3.58 -4.50
C VAL A 223 -11.45 -3.71 -2.98
N SER A 224 -10.65 -4.69 -2.52
CA SER A 224 -10.34 -4.86 -1.10
C SER A 224 -9.63 -3.63 -0.53
N GLY A 225 -8.70 -3.05 -1.28
CA GLY A 225 -8.01 -1.80 -0.92
C GLY A 225 -8.96 -0.62 -0.74
N VAL A 226 -9.88 -0.42 -1.68
CA VAL A 226 -10.93 0.62 -1.59
C VAL A 226 -11.81 0.40 -0.36
N ALA A 227 -12.23 -0.83 -0.10
CA ALA A 227 -13.05 -1.18 1.06
C ALA A 227 -12.30 -0.92 2.39
N LEU A 228 -11.04 -1.33 2.49
CA LEU A 228 -10.19 -1.10 3.66
C LEU A 228 -9.93 0.39 3.88
N ALA A 229 -9.70 1.16 2.82
CA ALA A 229 -9.58 2.62 2.91
C ALA A 229 -10.85 3.26 3.49
N ALA A 230 -12.03 2.84 3.04
CA ALA A 230 -13.30 3.33 3.57
C ALA A 230 -13.47 3.01 5.06
N ALA A 231 -13.04 1.82 5.51
CA ALA A 231 -13.04 1.45 6.92
C ALA A 231 -12.08 2.33 7.76
N LEU A 232 -10.87 2.60 7.24
CA LEU A 232 -9.87 3.41 7.91
C LEU A 232 -10.26 4.90 8.02
N ARG A 233 -11.00 5.45 7.05
CA ARG A 233 -11.54 6.82 7.13
C ARG A 233 -12.47 7.03 8.32
N LYS A 234 -13.18 5.99 8.76
CA LYS A 234 -14.08 6.06 9.92
C LYS A 234 -13.32 6.11 11.25
N ILE A 235 -12.06 5.67 11.27
CA ILE A 235 -11.22 5.57 12.46
C ILE A 235 -10.30 6.80 12.60
N ALA A 236 -9.98 7.47 11.50
CA ALA A 236 -9.23 8.73 11.56
C ALA A 236 -10.06 9.79 12.31
N PRO A 237 -9.52 10.44 13.37
CA PRO A 237 -10.15 11.63 13.90
C PRO A 237 -10.28 12.61 12.74
N ARG A 238 -11.48 13.15 12.52
CA ARG A 238 -11.72 14.22 11.53
C ARG A 238 -10.62 15.26 11.69
N THR A 239 -9.62 15.22 10.83
CA THR A 239 -8.73 16.36 10.66
C THR A 239 -9.66 17.50 10.33
N ILE A 240 -9.57 18.54 11.16
CA ILE A 240 -10.41 19.73 11.07
C ILE A 240 -10.46 20.09 9.60
N SER A 241 -11.67 20.09 9.06
CA SER A 241 -11.95 20.48 7.68
C SER A 241 -11.06 21.67 7.34
N ALA A 242 -10.26 21.52 6.29
CA ALA A 242 -9.55 22.60 5.62
C ALA A 242 -10.57 23.56 4.99
N SER A 243 -11.43 24.18 5.80
CA SER A 243 -12.03 25.44 5.40
C SER A 243 -10.88 26.42 5.28
N ALA A 244 -10.76 27.03 4.09
CA ALA A 244 -9.91 28.19 3.88
C ALA A 244 -10.05 29.15 5.07
N PRO A 245 -8.97 29.82 5.51
CA PRO A 245 -9.07 30.75 6.61
C PRO A 245 -10.18 31.75 6.30
N SER A 246 -11.22 31.75 7.12
CA SER A 246 -12.41 32.57 6.92
C SER A 246 -12.03 34.05 6.89
N GLU A 247 -12.96 34.92 6.49
CA GLU A 247 -12.84 36.37 6.67
C GLU A 247 -12.46 36.75 8.12
N GLY A 248 -12.85 35.94 9.10
CA GLY A 248 -12.48 36.11 10.50
C GLY A 248 -10.97 36.00 10.77
N LEU A 249 -10.24 35.14 10.06
CA LEU A 249 -8.78 35.05 10.17
C LEU A 249 -8.06 36.23 9.52
N ALA A 250 -8.57 36.71 8.39
CA ALA A 250 -8.02 37.89 7.73
C ALA A 250 -8.08 39.13 8.64
N SER A 251 -9.10 39.22 9.50
CA SER A 251 -9.25 40.31 10.47
C SER A 251 -8.16 40.34 11.56
N LEU A 252 -7.44 39.23 11.78
CA LEU A 252 -6.34 39.15 12.75
C LEU A 252 -5.02 39.73 12.19
N ALA A 253 -4.85 39.77 10.87
CA ALA A 253 -3.65 40.31 10.23
C ALA A 253 -3.73 41.84 10.10
N ARG A 254 -2.91 42.53 10.89
CA ARG A 254 -2.83 44.00 10.92
C ARG A 254 -1.65 44.54 10.11
N THR A 255 -0.60 43.74 9.92
CA THR A 255 0.58 44.11 9.14
C THR A 255 0.66 43.36 7.82
N ASP A 256 1.41 43.89 6.86
CA ASP A 256 1.61 43.23 5.56
C ASP A 256 2.37 41.90 5.70
N ALA A 257 3.28 41.82 6.67
CA ALA A 257 3.96 40.56 7.00
C ALA A 257 2.98 39.48 7.49
N GLN A 258 2.01 39.83 8.35
CA GLN A 258 0.97 38.91 8.81
C GLN A 258 0.04 38.47 7.67
N ARG A 259 -0.26 39.36 6.72
CA ARG A 259 -1.05 39.03 5.52
C ARG A 259 -0.32 38.05 4.62
N GLN A 260 0.98 38.22 4.42
CA GLN A 260 1.79 37.27 3.63
C GLN A 260 1.79 35.86 4.24
N PHE A 261 1.82 35.73 5.57
CA PHE A 261 1.68 34.42 6.20
C PHE A 261 0.32 33.76 5.90
N LEU A 262 -0.78 34.52 5.94
CA LEU A 262 -2.10 34.02 5.55
C LEU A 262 -2.18 33.63 4.07
N GLU A 263 -1.52 34.36 3.18
CA GLU A 263 -1.41 33.98 1.77
C GLU A 263 -0.66 32.66 1.61
N ARG A 264 0.49 32.49 2.28
CA ARG A 264 1.22 31.21 2.28
C ARG A 264 0.41 30.05 2.85
N VAL A 265 -0.43 30.29 3.86
CA VAL A 265 -1.39 29.30 4.38
C VAL A 265 -2.41 28.92 3.29
N ARG A 266 -2.91 29.89 2.51
CA ARG A 266 -3.88 29.66 1.43
C ARG A 266 -3.26 28.91 0.25
N GLU A 267 -2.02 29.23 -0.11
CA GLU A 267 -1.28 28.63 -1.23
C GLU A 267 -0.67 27.26 -0.89
N ALA A 268 -0.47 26.94 0.39
CA ALA A 268 0.13 25.67 0.78
C ALA A 268 -0.79 24.48 0.48
N ASP A 269 -0.46 23.70 -0.54
CA ASP A 269 -1.19 22.48 -0.93
C ASP A 269 -0.94 21.28 -0.01
N ILE A 270 0.19 21.30 0.70
CA ILE A 270 0.63 20.24 1.61
C ILE A 270 0.09 20.53 3.03
N PRO A 271 -0.68 19.62 3.67
CA PRO A 271 -1.29 19.85 4.98
C PRO A 271 -0.28 20.25 6.07
N GLU A 272 0.87 19.59 6.11
CA GLU A 272 1.92 19.82 7.10
C GLU A 272 2.56 21.22 6.94
N VAL A 273 2.75 21.65 5.69
CA VAL A 273 3.28 22.98 5.36
C VAL A 273 2.26 24.07 5.73
N ARG A 274 0.97 23.80 5.46
CA ARG A 274 -0.12 24.70 5.84
C ARG A 274 -0.21 24.85 7.36
N GLU A 275 -0.09 23.76 8.12
CA GLU A 275 -0.08 23.78 9.58
C GLU A 275 1.15 24.52 10.14
N ALA A 276 2.32 24.37 9.52
CA ALA A 276 3.52 25.11 9.89
C ALA A 276 3.36 26.62 9.67
N TRP A 277 2.83 27.04 8.52
CA TRP A 277 2.53 28.46 8.25
C TRP A 277 1.45 29.00 9.18
N MET A 278 0.42 28.22 9.49
CA MET A 278 -0.63 28.60 10.45
C MET A 278 -0.06 28.79 11.86
N THR A 279 0.84 27.91 12.29
CA THR A 279 1.51 28.02 13.60
C THR A 279 2.34 29.30 13.67
N ARG A 280 3.15 29.58 12.64
CA ARG A 280 3.93 30.82 12.53
C ARG A 280 3.05 32.07 12.54
N PHE A 281 1.92 32.03 11.84
CA PHE A 281 0.96 33.14 11.86
C PHE A 281 0.44 33.41 13.27
N LEU A 282 0.04 32.36 14.00
CA LEU A 282 -0.51 32.48 15.37
C LEU A 282 0.51 32.95 16.42
N GLU A 283 1.81 32.73 16.20
CA GLU A 283 2.88 33.28 17.02
C GLU A 283 3.03 34.80 16.85
N GLU A 284 2.69 35.32 15.67
CA GLU A 284 2.85 36.73 15.28
C GLU A 284 1.59 37.58 15.50
N VAL A 285 0.45 36.96 15.84
CA VAL A 285 -0.82 37.66 16.07
C VAL A 285 -1.33 37.51 17.50
N GLU A 286 -1.89 38.60 18.03
CA GLU A 286 -2.51 38.62 19.35
C GLU A 286 -4.03 38.71 19.25
N CYS A 287 -4.70 38.26 20.31
CA CYS A 287 -6.16 38.39 20.38
C CYS A 287 -6.58 39.87 20.40
N PRO A 288 -7.43 40.32 19.44
CA PRO A 288 -7.86 41.73 19.38
C PRO A 288 -8.72 42.16 20.56
N ARG A 289 -9.26 41.21 21.36
CA ARG A 289 -10.07 41.50 22.55
C ARG A 289 -9.26 41.68 23.84
N CYS A 290 -8.13 41.01 23.98
CA CYS A 290 -7.42 40.96 25.27
C CYS A 290 -5.89 40.90 25.19
N GLY A 291 -5.30 41.00 23.99
CA GLY A 291 -3.85 40.90 23.77
C GLY A 291 -3.26 39.57 24.24
N GLY A 292 -4.07 38.51 24.30
CA GLY A 292 -3.65 37.19 24.74
C GLY A 292 -3.23 36.30 23.57
N PRO A 293 -2.39 35.27 23.82
CA PRO A 293 -1.93 34.35 22.79
C PRO A 293 -3.10 33.55 22.21
N LEU A 294 -2.99 33.25 20.91
CA LEU A 294 -3.95 32.45 20.15
C LEU A 294 -3.41 31.03 19.94
N ILE A 295 -4.29 30.03 19.97
CA ILE A 295 -3.93 28.62 19.71
C ILE A 295 -4.92 27.95 18.76
N SER A 296 -4.43 26.95 18.03
CA SER A 296 -5.24 26.07 17.20
C SER A 296 -5.56 24.78 17.95
N SER A 297 -6.77 24.66 18.52
CA SER A 297 -7.22 23.44 19.20
C SER A 297 -8.72 23.19 18.97
N ARG A 298 -9.08 22.90 17.72
CA ARG A 298 -10.47 22.86 17.16
C ARG A 298 -11.00 24.25 16.76
N GLY A 299 -10.23 24.94 15.94
CA GLY A 299 -10.44 26.35 15.58
C GLY A 299 -9.47 27.27 16.32
N ILE A 300 -9.39 28.52 15.90
CA ILE A 300 -8.50 29.50 16.54
C ILE A 300 -9.19 30.08 17.75
N ARG A 301 -8.54 29.99 18.91
CA ARG A 301 -9.06 30.54 20.16
C ARG A 301 -7.99 31.28 20.95
N CYS A 302 -8.42 32.31 21.68
CA CYS A 302 -7.56 32.94 22.66
C CYS A 302 -7.46 32.10 23.94
N GLN A 303 -6.25 31.88 24.44
CA GLN A 303 -6.03 31.20 25.72
C GLN A 303 -6.51 32.03 26.92
N ARG A 304 -6.44 33.36 26.82
CA ARG A 304 -6.75 34.27 27.92
C ARG A 304 -8.25 34.55 28.06
N CYS A 305 -8.93 34.93 26.98
CA CYS A 305 -10.35 35.30 27.03
C CYS A 305 -11.31 34.27 26.43
N GLY A 306 -10.79 33.19 25.83
CA GLY A 306 -11.62 32.14 25.23
C GLY A 306 -12.33 32.52 23.92
N ALA A 307 -12.15 33.76 23.42
CA ALA A 307 -12.73 34.20 22.15
C ALA A 307 -12.30 33.27 21.01
N ARG A 308 -13.24 32.96 20.11
CA ARG A 308 -13.01 32.09 18.95
C ARG A 308 -13.03 32.89 17.65
N PHE A 309 -12.16 32.51 16.73
CA PHE A 309 -12.01 33.06 15.40
C PHE A 309 -12.12 31.86 14.44
N SER A 310 -13.23 31.79 13.73
CA SER A 310 -13.58 30.68 12.81
C SER A 310 -13.56 31.16 11.39
#